data_AF-E7C6Q1-F1
#
_entry.id   AF-E7C6Q1-F1
#
_cell.length_a   1.000
_cell.length_b   1.000
_cell.length_c   1.000
_cell.angle_alpha   90.00
_cell.angle_beta   90.00
_cell.angle_gamma   90.00
#
_symmetry.space_group_name_H-M   'P 1'
#
loop_
_entity.id
_entity.type
_entity.pdbx_description
1 polymer ?
#
loop_
_entity_poly.entity_id
_entity_poly.type
_entity_poly.pdbx_seq_one_letter_code
_entity_poly.pdbx_strand_id
1 'polypeptide(L)'
;MKNLGIVEGFYGESLDFDDRNSIVQLLSENSLNYYLYAPKEDPFLRNHLDLDPTSEWQNSFKSFVDLSNKSNVTIGVGLAPINKKHTADLAKKIELFINLGVSSFSLLFDDIEQEFSLSEQLEIFKQTKTKFNDISLNFCPTVYCSELITKDQNHEDYFNEFCSIFPKDEKFFWTGEKVISRNINKDCEKVLESFDSSNICIWDNYFTVDSGPERLNLTFCNHIERDVLENKNTYLINLTGMPRTDLIIVDIFGAFLSNSRTEFKDILRKHGVENNLIDMIKIFDPEEKIRLSEQEKKKLHDITFSWFHPLKNEWYPYLNSLRKGE
;
A
#
# COMPACT_ATOMS: atom_id res chain seq x y z
N MET A 1 10.76 16.82 -1.79
CA MET A 1 9.32 16.80 -1.45
C MET A 1 9.03 15.46 -0.81
N LYS A 2 8.12 15.37 0.16
CA LYS A 2 7.69 14.08 0.71
C LYS A 2 6.80 13.35 -0.30
N ASN A 3 6.87 12.04 -0.34
CA ASN A 3 5.99 11.17 -1.11
C ASN A 3 4.88 10.67 -0.19
N LEU A 4 3.73 11.34 -0.22
CA LEU A 4 2.56 10.98 0.59
C LEU A 4 1.46 10.52 -0.37
N GLY A 5 0.98 9.31 -0.19
CA GLY A 5 -0.06 8.77 -1.06
C GLY A 5 -0.32 7.30 -0.81
N ILE A 6 -0.39 6.52 -1.88
CA ILE A 6 -0.84 5.13 -1.82
C ILE A 6 0.11 4.17 -2.54
N VAL A 7 -0.05 2.89 -2.25
CA VAL A 7 0.51 1.77 -3.00
C VAL A 7 -0.62 0.84 -3.42
N GLU A 8 -0.68 0.48 -4.70
CA GLU A 8 -1.48 -0.63 -5.22
C GLU A 8 -0.63 -1.89 -5.07
N GLY A 9 -0.61 -2.50 -3.87
CA GLY A 9 0.35 -3.57 -3.55
C GLY A 9 -0.26 -4.78 -2.82
N PHE A 10 -1.58 -4.89 -2.86
CA PHE A 10 -2.38 -6.01 -2.34
C PHE A 10 -2.42 -7.19 -3.32
N TYR A 11 -2.80 -8.37 -2.81
CA TYR A 11 -3.17 -9.53 -3.63
C TYR A 11 -4.65 -9.49 -4.01
N GLY A 12 -4.99 -10.02 -5.19
CA GLY A 12 -6.37 -10.05 -5.71
C GLY A 12 -6.53 -9.32 -7.04
N GLU A 13 -7.78 -9.09 -7.44
CA GLU A 13 -8.09 -8.48 -8.73
C GLU A 13 -7.43 -7.11 -8.88
N SER A 14 -6.65 -6.94 -9.95
CA SER A 14 -5.99 -5.66 -10.24
C SER A 14 -7.01 -4.62 -10.67
N LEU A 15 -6.77 -3.37 -10.28
CA LEU A 15 -7.62 -2.26 -10.72
C LEU A 15 -7.54 -2.08 -12.24
N ASP A 16 -8.64 -1.63 -12.85
CA ASP A 16 -8.58 -1.15 -14.22
C ASP A 16 -8.02 0.28 -14.29
N PHE A 17 -7.75 0.78 -15.50
CA PHE A 17 -7.18 2.12 -15.64
C PHE A 17 -8.16 3.24 -15.29
N ASP A 18 -9.47 3.02 -15.37
CA ASP A 18 -10.47 4.05 -15.03
C ASP A 18 -10.56 4.22 -13.51
N ASP A 19 -10.49 3.13 -12.76
CA ASP A 19 -10.37 3.13 -11.30
C ASP A 19 -9.06 3.82 -10.87
N ARG A 20 -7.93 3.46 -11.49
CA ARG A 20 -6.63 4.12 -11.24
C ARG A 20 -6.66 5.62 -11.53
N ASN A 21 -7.28 6.04 -12.63
CA ASN A 21 -7.44 7.44 -12.98
C ASN A 21 -8.28 8.20 -11.95
N SER A 22 -9.35 7.57 -11.43
CA SER A 22 -10.20 8.13 -10.38
C SER A 22 -9.42 8.32 -9.07
N ILE A 23 -8.60 7.34 -8.69
CA ILE A 23 -7.71 7.45 -7.52
C ILE A 23 -6.71 8.59 -7.70
N VAL A 24 -6.07 8.73 -8.87
CA VAL A 24 -5.11 9.81 -9.15
C VAL A 24 -5.74 11.19 -9.02
N GLN A 25 -6.95 11.38 -9.54
CA GLN A 25 -7.68 12.65 -9.39
C GLN A 25 -7.93 12.95 -7.91
N LEU A 26 -8.39 11.95 -7.14
CA LEU A 26 -8.68 12.12 -5.73
C LEU A 26 -7.42 12.35 -4.88
N LEU A 27 -6.29 11.72 -5.23
CA LEU A 27 -4.99 12.01 -4.61
C LEU A 27 -4.66 13.50 -4.76
N SER A 28 -4.78 14.03 -5.99
CA SER A 28 -4.52 15.44 -6.28
C SER A 28 -5.43 16.39 -5.48
N GLU A 29 -6.73 16.11 -5.45
CA GLU A 29 -7.72 16.87 -4.66
C GLU A 29 -7.37 16.91 -3.17
N ASN A 30 -6.79 15.82 -2.66
CA ASN A 30 -6.37 15.68 -1.27
C ASN A 30 -4.93 16.13 -0.99
N SER A 31 -4.26 16.76 -1.96
CA SER A 31 -2.83 17.17 -1.85
C SER A 31 -1.88 16.00 -1.55
N LEU A 32 -2.27 14.79 -1.92
CA LEU A 32 -1.42 13.61 -1.98
C LEU A 32 -0.75 13.56 -3.35
N ASN A 33 0.48 13.07 -3.42
CA ASN A 33 1.34 13.29 -4.59
C ASN A 33 2.06 12.04 -5.08
N TYR A 34 1.71 10.85 -4.58
CA TYR A 34 2.41 9.64 -4.93
C TYR A 34 1.48 8.43 -5.09
N TYR A 35 1.70 7.66 -6.15
CA TYR A 35 1.04 6.38 -6.41
C TYR A 35 2.12 5.36 -6.76
N LEU A 36 2.30 4.33 -5.94
CA LEU A 36 3.17 3.21 -6.26
C LEU A 36 2.36 2.09 -6.94
N TYR A 37 2.60 1.88 -8.24
CA TYR A 37 2.08 0.77 -9.00
C TYR A 37 2.89 -0.50 -8.70
N ALA A 38 2.34 -1.40 -7.88
CA ALA A 38 2.97 -2.66 -7.51
C ALA A 38 1.98 -3.84 -7.34
N PRO A 39 0.90 -3.97 -8.16
CA PRO A 39 -0.11 -5.00 -7.95
C PRO A 39 0.53 -6.38 -8.00
N LYS A 40 0.22 -7.22 -7.00
CA LYS A 40 0.87 -8.54 -6.85
C LYS A 40 0.52 -9.50 -7.98
N GLU A 41 -0.67 -9.34 -8.57
CA GLU A 41 -1.17 -10.16 -9.67
C GLU A 41 -0.72 -9.68 -11.06
N ASP A 42 0.01 -8.56 -11.18
CA ASP A 42 0.61 -8.18 -12.48
C ASP A 42 1.86 -9.05 -12.74
N PRO A 43 1.78 -10.01 -13.69
CA PRO A 43 2.89 -10.92 -13.94
C PRO A 43 4.13 -10.19 -14.44
N PHE A 44 4.00 -9.03 -15.11
CA PHE A 44 5.09 -8.30 -15.74
C PHE A 44 5.95 -7.53 -14.73
N LEU A 45 5.51 -7.45 -13.47
CA LEU A 45 6.28 -6.84 -12.38
C LEU A 45 7.05 -7.87 -11.54
N ARG A 46 6.67 -9.16 -11.60
CA ARG A 46 7.21 -10.21 -10.73
C ARG A 46 7.71 -11.42 -11.55
N ASN A 47 6.81 -12.34 -11.89
CA ASN A 47 7.13 -13.66 -12.44
C ASN A 47 7.65 -13.62 -13.88
N HIS A 48 7.26 -12.60 -14.65
CA HIS A 48 7.50 -12.49 -16.08
C HIS A 48 8.14 -11.13 -16.45
N LEU A 49 9.22 -10.77 -15.77
CA LEU A 49 10.02 -9.59 -16.13
C LEU A 49 10.58 -9.66 -17.56
N ASP A 50 10.70 -10.86 -18.12
CA ASP A 50 11.14 -11.16 -19.48
C ASP A 50 10.09 -10.88 -20.55
N LEU A 51 8.81 -10.76 -20.18
CA LEU A 51 7.71 -10.49 -21.09
C LEU A 51 7.26 -9.04 -20.99
N ASP A 52 6.90 -8.44 -22.13
CA ASP A 52 6.32 -7.10 -22.16
C ASP A 52 4.78 -7.13 -22.22
N PRO A 53 4.11 -6.18 -21.55
CA PRO A 53 2.68 -5.95 -21.76
C PRO A 53 2.38 -5.61 -23.23
N THR A 54 1.14 -5.82 -23.66
CA THR A 54 0.71 -5.46 -25.02
C THR A 54 0.85 -3.97 -25.29
N SER A 55 0.96 -3.57 -26.56
CA SER A 55 1.02 -2.15 -26.93
C SER A 55 -0.22 -1.38 -26.49
N GLU A 56 -1.40 -2.02 -26.46
CA GLU A 56 -2.64 -1.41 -25.95
C GLU A 56 -2.53 -1.11 -24.46
N TRP A 57 -2.04 -2.08 -23.67
CA TRP A 57 -1.78 -1.86 -22.24
C TRP A 57 -0.76 -0.74 -22.02
N GLN A 58 0.34 -0.74 -22.78
CA GLN A 58 1.38 0.30 -22.69
C GLN A 58 0.82 1.70 -23.00
N ASN A 59 -0.06 1.83 -23.98
CA ASN A 59 -0.72 3.08 -24.31
C ASN A 59 -1.66 3.55 -23.17
N SER A 60 -2.40 2.63 -22.55
CA SER A 60 -3.24 2.93 -21.39
C SER A 60 -2.40 3.35 -20.17
N PHE A 61 -1.30 2.63 -19.90
CA PHE A 61 -0.37 2.98 -18.82
C PHE A 61 0.28 4.34 -19.05
N LYS A 62 0.70 4.64 -20.29
CA LYS A 62 1.22 5.96 -20.63
C LYS A 62 0.18 7.05 -20.40
N SER A 63 -1.07 6.81 -20.79
CA SER A 63 -2.17 7.77 -20.59
C SER A 63 -2.42 8.02 -19.09
N PHE A 64 -2.32 6.97 -18.27
CA PHE A 64 -2.38 7.04 -16.81
C PHE A 64 -1.22 7.89 -16.24
N VAL A 65 0.02 7.66 -16.67
CA VAL A 65 1.19 8.48 -16.26
C VAL A 65 1.01 9.95 -16.68
N ASP A 66 0.56 10.20 -17.92
CA ASP A 66 0.32 11.55 -18.43
C ASP A 66 -0.77 12.29 -17.64
N LEU A 67 -1.85 11.61 -17.24
CA LEU A 67 -2.90 12.17 -16.37
C LEU A 67 -2.34 12.48 -14.97
N SER A 68 -1.57 11.55 -14.41
CA SER A 68 -0.98 11.69 -13.08
C SER A 68 -0.03 12.87 -12.99
N ASN A 69 0.84 13.05 -13.98
CA ASN A 69 1.73 14.21 -14.09
C ASN A 69 0.96 15.53 -14.17
N LYS A 70 -0.14 15.59 -14.94
CA LYS A 70 -1.03 16.78 -14.99
C LYS A 70 -1.71 17.05 -13.66
N SER A 71 -1.89 16.02 -12.83
CA SER A 71 -2.51 16.07 -11.51
C SER A 71 -1.49 16.28 -10.39
N ASN A 72 -0.20 16.51 -10.71
CA ASN A 72 0.91 16.61 -9.76
C ASN A 72 1.07 15.37 -8.85
N VAL A 73 0.67 14.20 -9.36
CA VAL A 73 0.87 12.91 -8.71
C VAL A 73 2.00 12.19 -9.45
N THR A 74 3.00 11.72 -8.71
CA THR A 74 4.11 10.92 -9.26
C THR A 74 3.70 9.45 -9.28
N ILE A 75 3.78 8.82 -10.44
CA ILE A 75 3.68 7.37 -10.55
C ILE A 75 5.06 6.75 -10.31
N GLY A 76 5.15 5.88 -9.31
CA GLY A 76 6.28 4.97 -9.14
C GLY A 76 5.92 3.55 -9.56
N VAL A 77 6.90 2.74 -9.93
CA VAL A 77 6.70 1.31 -10.28
C VAL A 77 7.51 0.40 -9.36
N GLY A 78 6.85 -0.58 -8.75
CA GLY A 78 7.47 -1.66 -7.99
C GLY A 78 7.77 -2.86 -8.89
N LEU A 79 9.02 -3.35 -8.86
CA LEU A 79 9.46 -4.53 -9.60
C LEU A 79 10.04 -5.54 -8.62
N ALA A 80 9.60 -6.80 -8.68
CA ALA A 80 10.10 -7.89 -7.85
C ALA A 80 11.01 -8.81 -8.67
N PRO A 81 12.35 -8.63 -8.62
CA PRO A 81 13.30 -9.50 -9.32
C PRO A 81 13.48 -10.82 -8.57
N ILE A 82 12.44 -11.66 -8.55
CA ILE A 82 12.38 -12.91 -7.78
C ILE A 82 13.25 -14.04 -8.35
N ASN A 83 13.77 -13.89 -9.57
CA ASN A 83 14.59 -14.90 -10.22
C ASN A 83 15.95 -14.31 -10.62
N LYS A 84 17.02 -14.92 -10.08
CA LYS A 84 18.42 -14.50 -10.19
C LYS A 84 18.93 -14.38 -11.64
N LYS A 85 18.25 -15.00 -12.61
CA LYS A 85 18.69 -15.03 -14.02
C LYS A 85 18.26 -13.81 -14.86
N HIS A 86 17.57 -12.83 -14.28
CA HIS A 86 16.86 -11.81 -15.05
C HIS A 86 17.35 -10.36 -14.85
N THR A 87 18.61 -10.12 -14.45
CA THR A 87 19.11 -8.73 -14.33
C THR A 87 19.01 -7.95 -15.64
N ALA A 88 19.24 -8.62 -16.78
CA ALA A 88 19.04 -8.03 -18.10
C ALA A 88 17.57 -7.68 -18.38
N ASP A 89 16.63 -8.55 -17.96
CA ASP A 89 15.20 -8.32 -18.20
C ASP A 89 14.63 -7.28 -17.23
N LEU A 90 15.10 -7.24 -15.97
CA LEU A 90 14.84 -6.14 -15.04
C LEU A 90 15.24 -4.80 -15.67
N ALA A 91 16.44 -4.73 -16.25
CA ALA A 91 16.90 -3.49 -16.87
C ALA A 91 16.05 -3.09 -18.09
N LYS A 92 15.67 -4.04 -18.97
CA LYS A 92 14.73 -3.77 -20.06
C LYS A 92 13.37 -3.31 -19.54
N LYS A 93 12.89 -3.90 -18.44
CA LYS A 93 11.61 -3.53 -17.82
C LYS A 93 11.64 -2.11 -17.28
N ILE A 94 12.73 -1.72 -16.62
CA ILE A 94 12.94 -0.34 -16.17
C ILE A 94 12.98 0.61 -17.37
N GLU A 95 13.74 0.29 -18.43
CA GLU A 95 13.80 1.08 -19.67
C GLU A 95 12.40 1.24 -20.30
N LEU A 96 11.60 0.18 -20.32
CA LEU A 96 10.20 0.23 -20.79
C LEU A 96 9.40 1.26 -20.00
N PHE A 97 9.37 1.18 -18.67
CA PHE A 97 8.61 2.11 -17.84
C PHE A 97 9.15 3.54 -17.89
N ILE A 98 10.47 3.74 -18.04
CA ILE A 98 11.07 5.05 -18.31
C ILE A 98 10.50 5.63 -19.60
N ASN A 99 10.42 4.84 -20.68
CA ASN A 99 9.84 5.27 -21.96
C ASN A 99 8.34 5.61 -21.85
N LEU A 100 7.65 5.02 -20.88
CA LEU A 100 6.25 5.34 -20.55
C LEU A 100 6.11 6.58 -19.64
N GLY A 101 7.22 7.17 -19.18
CA GLY A 101 7.27 8.41 -18.41
C GLY A 101 7.50 8.25 -16.91
N VAL A 102 7.89 7.06 -16.43
CA VAL A 102 8.16 6.79 -15.02
C VAL A 102 9.62 7.13 -14.67
N SER A 103 9.82 7.81 -13.54
CA SER A 103 11.16 8.15 -13.01
C SER A 103 11.41 7.67 -11.58
N SER A 104 10.41 7.03 -10.96
CA SER A 104 10.51 6.50 -9.60
C SER A 104 10.24 5.00 -9.59
N PHE A 105 11.12 4.25 -8.97
CA PHE A 105 11.10 2.79 -8.98
C PHE A 105 11.31 2.25 -7.57
N SER A 106 10.90 1.01 -7.36
CA SER A 106 11.18 0.26 -6.14
C SER A 106 11.52 -1.18 -6.47
N LEU A 107 12.60 -1.71 -5.91
CA LEU A 107 12.92 -3.13 -6.01
C LEU A 107 12.32 -3.85 -4.81
N LEU A 108 11.45 -4.81 -5.10
CA LEU A 108 10.58 -5.47 -4.14
C LEU A 108 11.08 -6.88 -3.85
N PHE A 109 11.60 -7.10 -2.64
CA PHE A 109 12.07 -8.41 -2.18
C PHE A 109 11.18 -8.97 -1.06
N ASP A 110 9.94 -8.49 -0.95
CA ASP A 110 8.87 -9.04 -0.13
C ASP A 110 8.26 -10.31 -0.75
N ASP A 111 7.74 -11.19 0.12
CA ASP A 111 6.97 -12.38 -0.24
C ASP A 111 7.63 -13.27 -1.31
N ILE A 112 8.95 -13.43 -1.21
CA ILE A 112 9.69 -14.41 -2.00
C ILE A 112 9.65 -15.76 -1.26
N GLU A 113 9.72 -16.88 -1.97
CA GLU A 113 9.72 -18.25 -1.36
C GLU A 113 11.10 -18.91 -1.38
N GLN A 114 12.05 -18.38 -2.16
CA GLN A 114 13.40 -18.93 -2.31
C GLN A 114 14.31 -18.53 -1.13
N GLU A 115 15.51 -19.09 -1.02
CA GLU A 115 16.49 -18.59 -0.04
C GLU A 115 16.80 -17.10 -0.26
N PHE A 116 16.59 -16.28 0.77
CA PHE A 116 16.80 -14.83 0.73
C PHE A 116 18.24 -14.50 1.09
N SER A 117 18.97 -13.90 0.15
CA SER A 117 20.34 -13.42 0.38
C SER A 117 20.38 -11.91 0.24
N LEU A 118 20.62 -11.19 1.34
CA LEU A 118 20.74 -9.73 1.29
C LEU A 118 21.86 -9.29 0.34
N SER A 119 23.00 -9.99 0.34
CA SER A 119 24.13 -9.68 -0.53
C SER A 119 23.75 -9.67 -2.02
N GLU A 120 22.95 -10.63 -2.47
CA GLU A 120 22.44 -10.71 -3.85
C GLU A 120 21.44 -9.59 -4.15
N GLN A 121 20.52 -9.30 -3.21
CA GLN A 121 19.55 -8.22 -3.34
C GLN A 121 20.24 -6.85 -3.46
N LEU A 122 21.27 -6.62 -2.64
CA LEU A 122 22.09 -5.42 -2.69
C LEU A 122 22.93 -5.33 -3.97
N GLU A 123 23.40 -6.46 -4.51
CA GLU A 123 24.08 -6.49 -5.81
C GLU A 123 23.14 -6.01 -6.92
N ILE A 124 21.91 -6.56 -6.99
CA ILE A 124 20.89 -6.15 -7.96
C ILE A 124 20.55 -4.66 -7.79
N PHE A 125 20.36 -4.20 -6.55
CA PHE A 125 20.06 -2.79 -6.24
C PHE A 125 21.18 -1.85 -6.71
N LYS A 126 22.45 -2.17 -6.39
CA LYS A 126 23.62 -1.36 -6.79
C LYS A 126 23.82 -1.35 -8.31
N GLN A 127 23.66 -2.50 -8.98
CA GLN A 127 23.76 -2.58 -10.44
C GLN A 127 22.67 -1.74 -11.11
N THR A 128 21.43 -1.81 -10.60
CA THR A 128 20.30 -1.02 -11.10
C THR A 128 20.57 0.47 -10.94
N LYS A 129 20.99 0.92 -9.75
CA LYS A 129 21.32 2.33 -9.48
C LYS A 129 22.50 2.84 -10.32
N THR A 130 23.49 2.00 -10.57
CA THR A 130 24.65 2.35 -11.42
C THR A 130 24.23 2.52 -12.89
N LYS A 131 23.34 1.66 -13.38
CA LYS A 131 22.86 1.70 -14.76
C LYS A 131 21.86 2.85 -14.99
N PHE A 132 21.00 3.12 -14.01
CA PHE A 132 19.97 4.15 -14.06
C PHE A 132 20.22 5.17 -12.94
N ASN A 133 21.13 6.11 -13.18
CA ASN A 133 21.53 7.11 -12.17
C ASN A 133 20.54 8.28 -12.02
N ASP A 134 19.67 8.50 -13.00
CA ASP A 134 18.71 9.61 -13.03
C ASP A 134 17.34 9.24 -12.44
N ILE A 135 17.13 8.00 -11.99
CA ILE A 135 15.87 7.55 -11.37
C ILE A 135 15.95 7.61 -9.84
N SER A 136 14.77 7.76 -9.21
CA SER A 136 14.62 7.44 -7.79
C SER A 136 14.44 5.93 -7.63
N LEU A 137 15.13 5.31 -6.66
CA LEU A 137 15.04 3.87 -6.41
C LEU A 137 14.93 3.60 -4.91
N ASN A 138 13.86 2.93 -4.49
CA ASN A 138 13.69 2.45 -3.11
C ASN A 138 13.88 0.92 -3.04
N PHE A 139 14.13 0.41 -1.84
CA PHE A 139 14.31 -1.02 -1.57
C PHE A 139 13.20 -1.55 -0.65
N CYS A 140 12.50 -2.62 -1.00
CA CYS A 140 11.66 -3.36 -0.04
C CYS A 140 12.43 -4.59 0.42
N PRO A 141 12.88 -4.66 1.69
CA PRO A 141 13.58 -5.83 2.20
C PRO A 141 12.66 -7.05 2.30
N THR A 142 13.26 -8.23 2.40
CA THR A 142 12.50 -9.46 2.68
C THR A 142 11.95 -9.47 4.11
N VAL A 143 12.75 -9.00 5.07
CA VAL A 143 12.28 -8.72 6.44
C VAL A 143 11.86 -7.27 6.48
N TYR A 144 10.56 -7.01 6.30
CA TYR A 144 9.98 -5.66 6.18
C TYR A 144 9.13 -5.23 7.39
N CYS A 145 9.09 -6.02 8.46
CA CYS A 145 8.47 -5.66 9.74
C CYS A 145 9.08 -6.43 10.91
N SER A 146 8.82 -5.96 12.13
CA SER A 146 9.42 -6.53 13.34
C SER A 146 9.01 -7.99 13.58
N GLU A 147 7.77 -8.37 13.31
CA GLU A 147 7.31 -9.75 13.52
C GLU A 147 8.03 -10.79 12.63
N LEU A 148 8.51 -10.35 11.46
CA LEU A 148 9.29 -11.22 10.57
C LEU A 148 10.70 -11.47 11.08
N ILE A 149 11.30 -10.55 11.85
CA ILE A 149 12.64 -10.73 12.44
C ILE A 149 12.71 -12.02 13.25
N THR A 150 11.67 -12.28 14.05
CA THR A 150 11.62 -13.43 14.97
C THR A 150 10.98 -14.68 14.36
N LYS A 151 10.71 -14.71 13.06
CA LYS A 151 10.03 -15.82 12.41
C LYS A 151 10.86 -17.11 12.43
N ASP A 152 12.16 -17.00 12.13
CA ASP A 152 13.16 -18.07 12.22
C ASP A 152 14.59 -17.47 12.18
N GLN A 153 15.62 -18.32 12.33
CA GLN A 153 17.02 -17.90 12.35
C GLN A 153 17.45 -17.20 11.04
N ASN A 154 16.91 -17.61 9.89
CA ASN A 154 17.30 -17.01 8.61
C ASN A 154 16.81 -15.56 8.49
N HIS A 155 15.61 -15.27 9.01
CA HIS A 155 15.08 -13.91 9.04
C HIS A 155 15.86 -13.03 10.03
N GLU A 156 16.22 -13.58 11.19
CA GLU A 156 17.07 -12.89 12.17
C GLU A 156 18.45 -12.56 11.58
N ASP A 157 19.11 -13.55 10.95
CA ASP A 157 20.42 -13.39 10.32
C ASP A 157 20.37 -12.35 9.18
N TYR A 158 19.35 -12.43 8.31
CA TYR A 158 19.11 -11.46 7.25
C TYR A 158 18.94 -10.04 7.82
N PHE A 159 18.14 -9.87 8.86
CA PHE A 159 17.87 -8.56 9.45
C PHE A 159 19.10 -7.96 10.14
N ASN A 160 19.86 -8.79 10.85
CA ASN A 160 21.12 -8.38 11.47
C ASN A 160 22.14 -7.95 10.41
N GLU A 161 22.24 -8.69 9.30
CA GLU A 161 23.07 -8.31 8.16
C GLU A 161 22.57 -6.98 7.56
N PHE A 162 21.25 -6.83 7.36
CA PHE A 162 20.63 -5.61 6.84
C PHE A 162 20.99 -4.37 7.66
N CYS A 163 20.85 -4.44 8.98
CA CYS A 163 21.22 -3.34 9.87
C CYS A 163 22.72 -2.98 9.81
N SER A 164 23.56 -3.99 9.54
CA SER A 164 25.02 -3.84 9.46
C SER A 164 25.49 -3.24 8.13
N ILE A 165 24.96 -3.71 6.99
CA ILE A 165 25.56 -3.42 5.67
C ILE A 165 24.67 -2.62 4.71
N PHE A 166 23.37 -2.44 5.00
CA PHE A 166 22.51 -1.63 4.13
C PHE A 166 22.97 -0.16 4.13
N PRO A 167 23.11 0.50 2.97
CA PRO A 167 23.67 1.86 2.94
C PRO A 167 22.75 2.85 3.66
N LYS A 168 23.33 3.67 4.55
CA LYS A 168 22.57 4.49 5.51
C LYS A 168 21.82 5.67 4.86
N ASP A 169 22.21 6.06 3.66
CA ASP A 169 21.61 7.13 2.86
C ASP A 169 20.50 6.63 1.90
N GLU A 170 20.30 5.32 1.80
CA GLU A 170 19.30 4.73 0.91
C GLU A 170 17.95 4.55 1.62
N LYS A 171 16.88 4.61 0.83
CA LYS A 171 15.51 4.47 1.32
C LYS A 171 15.04 3.03 1.23
N PHE A 172 14.31 2.58 2.24
CA PHE A 172 13.70 1.26 2.24
C PHE A 172 12.31 1.23 2.86
N PHE A 173 11.48 0.26 2.47
CA PHE A 173 10.12 0.11 3.00
C PHE A 173 10.09 -0.66 4.33
N TRP A 174 9.13 -0.29 5.19
CA TRP A 174 8.83 -0.93 6.46
C TRP A 174 7.33 -0.85 6.74
N THR A 175 6.71 -1.92 7.22
CA THR A 175 5.27 -1.97 7.53
C THR A 175 4.97 -1.80 9.03
N GLY A 176 6.00 -1.62 9.86
CA GLY A 176 5.90 -1.39 11.30
C GLY A 176 6.19 -2.64 12.13
N GLU A 177 5.48 -2.79 13.25
CA GLU A 177 5.65 -3.98 14.11
C GLU A 177 5.21 -5.27 13.43
N LYS A 178 4.20 -5.19 12.56
CA LYS A 178 3.60 -6.33 11.87
C LYS A 178 3.43 -6.04 10.39
N VAL A 179 3.11 -7.09 9.62
CA VAL A 179 2.65 -6.96 8.23
C VAL A 179 1.46 -6.00 8.18
N ILE A 180 0.47 -6.18 9.08
CA ILE A 180 -0.66 -5.26 9.31
C ILE A 180 -0.52 -4.66 10.72
N SER A 181 0.14 -3.51 10.81
CA SER A 181 0.35 -2.79 12.07
C SER A 181 -0.91 -2.00 12.48
N ARG A 182 -1.39 -2.23 13.71
CA ARG A 182 -2.53 -1.49 14.28
C ARG A 182 -2.14 -0.22 15.04
N ASN A 183 -0.85 -0.02 15.21
CA ASN A 183 -0.26 1.19 15.76
C ASN A 183 1.06 1.45 15.03
N ILE A 184 1.19 2.60 14.40
CA ILE A 184 2.40 3.09 13.73
C ILE A 184 2.86 4.31 14.53
N ASN A 185 3.81 4.04 15.42
CA ASN A 185 4.40 5.00 16.33
C ASN A 185 5.93 4.92 16.29
N LYS A 186 6.61 5.74 17.11
CA LYS A 186 8.08 5.74 17.18
C LYS A 186 8.68 4.41 17.63
N ASP A 187 7.92 3.59 18.35
CA ASP A 187 8.39 2.30 18.85
C ASP A 187 8.54 1.28 17.71
N CYS A 188 7.78 1.42 16.63
CA CYS A 188 7.89 0.59 15.41
C CYS A 188 9.29 0.65 14.75
N GLU A 189 10.09 1.67 15.06
CA GLU A 189 11.41 1.91 14.47
C GLU A 189 12.56 1.62 15.44
N LYS A 190 12.29 1.16 16.66
CA LYS A 190 13.36 0.86 17.65
C LYS A 190 14.39 -0.13 17.11
N VAL A 191 13.95 -1.13 16.37
CA VAL A 191 14.83 -2.13 15.74
C VAL A 191 15.66 -1.56 14.57
N LEU A 192 15.32 -0.36 14.09
CA LEU A 192 15.96 0.34 12.98
C LEU A 192 16.73 1.59 13.43
N GLU A 193 17.08 1.72 14.72
CA GLU A 193 17.74 2.92 15.28
C GLU A 193 19.06 3.32 14.60
N SER A 194 19.68 2.39 13.86
CA SER A 194 20.90 2.62 13.09
C SER A 194 20.67 3.36 11.76
N PHE A 195 19.43 3.68 11.40
CA PHE A 195 19.05 4.39 10.18
C PHE A 195 18.38 5.73 10.51
N ASP A 196 18.53 6.69 9.60
CA ASP A 196 17.76 7.94 9.69
C ASP A 196 16.27 7.62 9.46
N SER A 197 15.40 8.06 10.37
CA SER A 197 13.95 7.84 10.29
C SER A 197 13.36 8.35 8.96
N SER A 198 13.95 9.38 8.36
CA SER A 198 13.52 9.94 7.08
C SER A 198 13.81 9.03 5.87
N ASN A 199 14.68 8.03 6.02
CA ASN A 199 14.97 7.03 4.99
C ASN A 199 14.07 5.79 5.09
N ILE A 200 13.43 5.57 6.23
CA ILE A 200 12.46 4.49 6.43
C ILE A 200 11.12 4.93 5.82
N CYS A 201 10.75 4.33 4.69
CA CYS A 201 9.50 4.55 3.98
C CYS A 201 8.41 3.66 4.58
N ILE A 202 7.26 4.23 4.96
CA ILE A 202 6.17 3.39 5.47
C ILE A 202 5.33 2.82 4.33
N TRP A 203 5.14 1.52 4.35
CA TRP A 203 4.13 0.79 3.58
C TRP A 203 3.06 0.32 4.57
N ASP A 204 1.96 1.06 4.66
CA ASP A 204 0.92 0.85 5.66
C ASP A 204 -0.18 -0.09 5.13
N ASN A 205 -0.22 -1.32 5.63
CA ASN A 205 -1.23 -2.32 5.25
C ASN A 205 -2.49 -2.29 6.13
N TYR A 206 -2.71 -1.29 6.97
CA TYR A 206 -3.83 -1.27 7.92
C TYR A 206 -5.20 -1.55 7.27
N PHE A 207 -5.43 -1.03 6.06
CA PHE A 207 -6.70 -1.14 5.35
C PHE A 207 -6.82 -2.40 4.49
N THR A 208 -5.74 -3.15 4.25
CA THR A 208 -5.77 -4.28 3.31
C THR A 208 -6.69 -5.40 3.79
N VAL A 209 -7.27 -6.13 2.84
CA VAL A 209 -8.24 -7.20 3.10
C VAL A 209 -7.83 -8.56 2.52
N ASP A 210 -6.74 -8.59 1.76
CA ASP A 210 -6.27 -9.75 0.99
C ASP A 210 -5.92 -10.97 1.87
N SER A 211 -5.24 -10.76 2.99
CA SER A 211 -4.92 -11.80 3.96
C SER A 211 -6.08 -12.20 4.88
N GLY A 212 -7.22 -11.49 4.80
CA GLY A 212 -8.37 -11.69 5.67
C GLY A 212 -9.65 -11.07 5.10
N PRO A 213 -10.25 -11.62 4.03
CA PRO A 213 -11.34 -10.99 3.28
C PRO A 213 -12.65 -10.84 4.07
N GLU A 214 -12.75 -11.50 5.23
CA GLU A 214 -13.84 -11.32 6.19
C GLU A 214 -13.58 -10.21 7.21
N ARG A 215 -12.53 -9.42 7.04
CA ARG A 215 -12.20 -8.25 7.86
C ARG A 215 -12.02 -7.05 6.96
N LEU A 216 -12.59 -5.92 7.39
CA LEU A 216 -12.43 -4.63 6.73
C LEU A 216 -12.15 -3.60 7.82
N ASN A 217 -10.89 -3.23 7.97
CA ASN A 217 -10.50 -2.19 8.92
C ASN A 217 -10.78 -0.83 8.29
N LEU A 218 -11.55 0.02 8.97
CA LEU A 218 -11.85 1.37 8.49
C LEU A 218 -12.01 2.33 9.66
N THR A 219 -10.99 3.15 9.90
CA THR A 219 -10.99 4.22 10.90
C THR A 219 -10.46 5.51 10.28
N PHE A 220 -10.50 6.61 11.02
CA PHE A 220 -9.94 7.89 10.57
C PHE A 220 -8.42 7.96 10.80
N CYS A 221 -7.69 6.95 10.31
CA CYS A 221 -6.25 6.77 10.56
C CYS A 221 -5.88 6.75 12.05
N ASN A 222 -6.74 6.15 12.90
CA ASN A 222 -6.52 6.11 14.35
C ASN A 222 -5.25 5.34 14.75
N HIS A 223 -4.74 4.50 13.85
CA HIS A 223 -3.52 3.71 14.03
C HIS A 223 -2.23 4.49 13.78
N ILE A 224 -2.28 5.76 13.33
CA ILE A 224 -1.10 6.54 12.96
C ILE A 224 -0.82 7.62 14.01
N GLU A 225 0.35 7.58 14.64
CA GLU A 225 0.85 8.72 15.42
C GLU A 225 1.44 9.79 14.48
N ARG A 226 0.92 11.03 14.57
CA ARG A 226 1.25 12.11 13.62
C ARG A 226 2.73 12.50 13.62
N ASP A 227 3.41 12.37 14.73
CA ASP A 227 4.83 12.72 14.87
C ASP A 227 5.74 11.76 14.08
N VAL A 228 5.30 10.52 13.82
CA VAL A 228 5.97 9.62 12.88
C VAL A 228 5.95 10.22 11.49
N LEU A 229 4.78 10.63 10.99
CA LEU A 229 4.61 11.21 9.65
C LEU A 229 5.47 12.46 9.40
N GLU A 230 5.64 13.30 10.42
CA GLU A 230 6.47 14.50 10.34
C GLU A 230 7.93 14.17 10.01
N ASN A 231 8.42 13.01 10.42
CA ASN A 231 9.80 12.58 10.20
C ASN A 231 9.99 11.73 8.94
N LYS A 232 8.91 11.34 8.24
CA LYS A 232 8.98 10.51 7.03
C LYS A 232 9.13 11.31 5.75
N ASN A 233 10.02 10.85 4.87
CA ASN A 233 10.02 11.29 3.47
C ASN A 233 8.98 10.56 2.62
N THR A 234 8.58 9.34 2.99
CA THR A 234 7.62 8.53 2.24
C THR A 234 6.65 7.83 3.18
N TYR A 235 5.34 7.96 2.93
CA TYR A 235 4.29 7.22 3.64
C TYR A 235 3.20 6.85 2.65
N LEU A 236 2.99 5.55 2.44
CA LEU A 236 2.06 5.02 1.47
C LEU A 236 1.05 4.10 2.16
N ILE A 237 -0.24 4.37 1.99
CA ILE A 237 -1.29 3.42 2.37
C ILE A 237 -1.45 2.38 1.28
N ASN A 238 -1.40 1.10 1.65
CA ASN A 238 -1.74 0.01 0.75
C ASN A 238 -3.26 -0.11 0.64
N LEU A 239 -3.75 -0.12 -0.60
CA LEU A 239 -5.16 -0.15 -0.93
C LEU A 239 -5.76 -1.55 -0.75
N THR A 240 -7.09 -1.65 -0.85
CA THR A 240 -7.82 -2.91 -0.62
C THR A 240 -8.13 -3.66 -1.92
N GLY A 241 -8.00 -3.01 -3.07
CA GLY A 241 -8.46 -3.56 -4.36
C GLY A 241 -9.97 -3.48 -4.57
N MET A 242 -10.66 -2.70 -3.73
CA MET A 242 -12.09 -2.45 -3.84
C MET A 242 -12.27 -0.99 -4.24
N PRO A 243 -12.54 -0.68 -5.52
CA PRO A 243 -12.38 0.67 -6.04
C PRO A 243 -13.13 1.76 -5.27
N ARG A 244 -14.34 1.48 -4.76
CA ARG A 244 -15.14 2.49 -4.04
C ARG A 244 -14.62 2.67 -2.62
N THR A 245 -14.16 1.60 -1.99
CA THR A 245 -13.50 1.64 -0.67
C THR A 245 -12.17 2.37 -0.73
N ASP A 246 -11.38 2.16 -1.80
CA ASP A 246 -10.09 2.80 -2.01
C ASP A 246 -10.22 4.32 -2.13
N LEU A 247 -11.28 4.81 -2.81
CA LEU A 247 -11.58 6.25 -2.86
C LEU A 247 -11.91 6.83 -1.47
N ILE A 248 -12.60 6.08 -0.61
CA ILE A 248 -12.85 6.51 0.78
C ILE A 248 -11.53 6.63 1.54
N ILE A 249 -10.64 5.67 1.40
CA ILE A 249 -9.33 5.63 2.09
C ILE A 249 -8.47 6.83 1.69
N VAL A 250 -8.44 7.18 0.40
CA VAL A 250 -7.72 8.36 -0.10
C VAL A 250 -8.23 9.65 0.56
N ASP A 251 -9.55 9.85 0.62
CA ASP A 251 -10.14 11.02 1.28
C ASP A 251 -9.87 11.02 2.79
N ILE A 252 -9.96 9.86 3.46
CA ILE A 252 -9.62 9.74 4.89
C ILE A 252 -8.19 10.20 5.12
N PHE A 253 -7.24 9.69 4.32
CA PHE A 253 -5.82 10.01 4.50
C PHE A 253 -5.51 11.48 4.22
N GLY A 254 -6.08 12.03 3.15
CA GLY A 254 -5.98 13.45 2.84
C GLY A 254 -6.54 14.35 3.95
N ALA A 255 -7.73 14.03 4.44
CA ALA A 255 -8.37 14.75 5.54
C ALA A 255 -7.57 14.64 6.85
N PHE A 256 -6.99 13.47 7.13
CA PHE A 256 -6.11 13.25 8.26
C PHE A 256 -4.85 14.11 8.16
N LEU A 257 -4.13 14.09 7.03
CA LEU A 257 -2.88 14.85 6.85
C LEU A 257 -3.09 16.36 6.87
N SER A 258 -4.14 16.86 6.23
CA SER A 258 -4.45 18.30 6.18
C SER A 258 -4.89 18.89 7.53
N ASN A 259 -5.08 18.04 8.55
CA ASN A 259 -5.69 18.41 9.83
C ASN A 259 -7.02 19.17 9.61
N SER A 260 -7.76 18.74 8.60
CA SER A 260 -9.02 19.38 8.22
C SER A 260 -10.04 19.27 9.36
N ARG A 261 -11.02 20.18 9.36
CA ARG A 261 -12.20 20.05 10.22
C ARG A 261 -13.21 19.02 9.70
N THR A 262 -12.87 18.32 8.62
CA THR A 262 -13.74 17.32 8.00
C THR A 262 -13.91 16.16 8.98
N GLU A 263 -15.15 15.89 9.37
CA GLU A 263 -15.44 14.78 10.26
C GLU A 263 -15.47 13.47 9.46
N PHE A 264 -15.01 12.37 10.07
CA PHE A 264 -14.96 11.05 9.42
C PHE A 264 -16.30 10.66 8.79
N LYS A 265 -17.41 10.89 9.50
CA LYS A 265 -18.77 10.63 9.00
C LYS A 265 -19.13 11.40 7.74
N ASP A 266 -18.57 12.59 7.51
CA ASP A 266 -18.90 13.41 6.35
C ASP A 266 -18.21 12.87 5.09
N ILE A 267 -17.00 12.33 5.24
CA ILE A 267 -16.32 11.57 4.17
C ILE A 267 -17.15 10.33 3.82
N LEU A 268 -17.59 9.57 4.82
CA LEU A 268 -18.41 8.38 4.58
C LEU A 268 -19.71 8.72 3.85
N ARG A 269 -20.39 9.82 4.23
CA ARG A 269 -21.58 10.31 3.51
C ARG A 269 -21.28 10.73 2.07
N LYS A 270 -20.15 11.41 1.83
CA LYS A 270 -19.70 11.82 0.48
C LYS A 270 -19.63 10.61 -0.45
N HIS A 271 -19.16 9.48 0.06
CA HIS A 271 -19.01 8.22 -0.70
C HIS A 271 -20.25 7.30 -0.65
N GLY A 272 -21.37 7.78 -0.13
CA GLY A 272 -22.64 7.06 -0.17
C GLY A 272 -22.79 5.94 0.86
N VAL A 273 -21.99 5.96 1.95
CA VAL A 273 -22.22 5.08 3.10
C VAL A 273 -23.56 5.43 3.75
N GLU A 274 -24.36 4.39 4.01
CA GLU A 274 -25.70 4.55 4.57
C GLU A 274 -25.65 5.11 6.01
N ASN A 275 -26.52 6.08 6.33
CA ASN A 275 -26.43 6.84 7.59
C ASN A 275 -26.58 5.96 8.85
N ASN A 276 -27.45 4.96 8.84
CA ASN A 276 -27.61 4.05 9.97
C ASN A 276 -26.38 3.15 10.17
N LEU A 277 -25.63 2.86 9.09
CA LEU A 277 -24.33 2.19 9.16
C LEU A 277 -23.24 3.11 9.73
N ILE A 278 -23.25 4.40 9.36
CA ILE A 278 -22.33 5.41 9.94
C ILE A 278 -22.50 5.51 11.46
N ASP A 279 -23.72 5.43 11.99
CA ASP A 279 -23.95 5.40 13.44
C ASP A 279 -23.32 4.18 14.13
N MET A 280 -23.00 3.14 13.35
CA MET A 280 -22.38 1.90 13.81
C MET A 280 -20.92 1.76 13.33
N ILE A 281 -20.29 2.83 12.82
CA ILE A 281 -18.99 2.74 12.13
C ILE A 281 -17.87 2.08 12.94
N LYS A 282 -17.96 2.10 14.27
CA LYS A 282 -17.05 1.38 15.17
C LYS A 282 -16.95 -0.11 14.89
N ILE A 283 -17.92 -0.71 14.18
CA ILE A 283 -17.84 -2.13 13.79
C ILE A 283 -16.63 -2.42 12.91
N PHE A 284 -16.13 -1.43 12.18
CA PHE A 284 -14.93 -1.53 11.32
C PHE A 284 -13.62 -1.21 12.06
N ASP A 285 -13.67 -0.87 13.35
CA ASP A 285 -12.47 -0.60 14.13
C ASP A 285 -11.91 -1.91 14.70
N PRO A 286 -10.69 -2.34 14.30
CA PRO A 286 -10.11 -3.60 14.76
C PRO A 286 -9.77 -3.62 16.25
N GLU A 287 -9.71 -2.47 16.92
CA GLU A 287 -9.49 -2.37 18.38
C GLU A 287 -10.79 -2.52 19.19
N GLU A 288 -11.95 -2.40 18.53
CA GLU A 288 -13.25 -2.60 19.16
C GLU A 288 -13.60 -4.10 19.23
N LYS A 289 -14.03 -4.54 20.42
CA LYS A 289 -14.56 -5.90 20.59
C LYS A 289 -15.99 -5.96 20.07
N ILE A 290 -16.16 -6.35 18.81
CA ILE A 290 -17.47 -6.37 18.18
C ILE A 290 -18.28 -7.58 18.68
N ARG A 291 -19.35 -7.28 19.44
CA ARG A 291 -20.39 -8.26 19.78
C ARG A 291 -21.75 -7.61 19.59
N LEU A 292 -22.32 -7.81 18.40
CA LEU A 292 -23.61 -7.24 18.06
C LEU A 292 -24.74 -7.90 18.85
N SER A 293 -25.58 -7.07 19.48
CA SER A 293 -26.87 -7.50 20.03
C SER A 293 -27.82 -7.96 18.91
N GLU A 294 -28.86 -8.70 19.25
CA GLU A 294 -29.88 -9.11 18.26
C GLU A 294 -30.56 -7.92 17.59
N GLN A 295 -30.69 -6.79 18.29
CA GLN A 295 -31.20 -5.55 17.72
C GLN A 295 -30.23 -4.94 16.69
N GLU A 296 -28.92 -4.92 16.99
CA GLU A 296 -27.90 -4.44 16.06
C GLU A 296 -27.74 -5.35 14.84
N LYS A 297 -27.81 -6.68 15.02
CA LYS A 297 -27.83 -7.64 13.91
C LYS A 297 -29.03 -7.43 13.00
N LYS A 298 -30.21 -7.20 13.58
CA LYS A 298 -31.42 -6.86 12.80
C LYS A 298 -31.24 -5.53 12.05
N LYS A 299 -30.71 -4.50 12.71
CA LYS A 299 -30.42 -3.20 12.09
C LYS A 299 -29.46 -3.39 10.89
N LEU A 300 -28.39 -4.17 11.05
CA LEU A 300 -27.44 -4.45 9.98
C LEU A 300 -28.04 -5.26 8.81
N HIS A 301 -28.93 -6.21 9.11
CA HIS A 301 -29.71 -6.91 8.09
C HIS A 301 -30.60 -5.94 7.29
N ASP A 302 -31.31 -5.05 7.97
CA ASP A 302 -32.21 -4.10 7.33
C ASP A 302 -31.42 -3.10 6.45
N ILE A 303 -30.22 -2.68 6.90
CA ILE A 303 -29.28 -1.88 6.10
C ILE A 303 -28.85 -2.64 4.84
N THR A 304 -28.34 -3.87 4.96
CA THR A 304 -27.85 -4.64 3.80
C THR A 304 -28.97 -4.96 2.80
N PHE A 305 -30.21 -5.09 3.26
CA PHE A 305 -31.38 -5.28 2.41
C PHE A 305 -31.80 -4.00 1.67
N SER A 306 -31.72 -2.82 2.32
CA SER A 306 -32.27 -1.57 1.78
C SER A 306 -31.25 -0.62 1.14
N TRP A 307 -29.97 -0.76 1.44
CA TRP A 307 -28.90 0.09 0.88
C TRP A 307 -28.56 -0.36 -0.54
N PHE A 308 -29.00 0.38 -1.56
CA PHE A 308 -28.70 0.07 -2.97
C PHE A 308 -27.57 0.98 -3.49
N HIS A 309 -26.33 0.58 -3.20
CA HIS A 309 -25.13 1.30 -3.63
C HIS A 309 -24.01 0.31 -3.99
N PRO A 310 -23.17 0.56 -5.00
CA PRO A 310 -22.05 -0.32 -5.36
C PRO A 310 -21.11 -0.63 -4.19
N LEU A 311 -20.87 0.35 -3.30
CA LEU A 311 -20.08 0.15 -2.08
C LEU A 311 -20.63 -0.96 -1.17
N LYS A 312 -21.96 -1.16 -1.14
CA LYS A 312 -22.54 -2.28 -0.40
C LYS A 312 -21.97 -3.60 -0.90
N ASN A 313 -21.79 -3.78 -2.20
CA ASN A 313 -21.34 -5.05 -2.76
C ASN A 313 -19.92 -5.39 -2.31
N GLU A 314 -19.05 -4.37 -2.22
CA GLU A 314 -17.70 -4.49 -1.67
C GLU A 314 -17.75 -4.88 -0.18
N TRP A 315 -18.63 -4.25 0.61
CA TRP A 315 -18.68 -4.48 2.07
C TRP A 315 -19.58 -5.64 2.50
N TYR A 316 -20.40 -6.19 1.60
CA TYR A 316 -21.41 -7.19 1.93
C TYR A 316 -20.83 -8.45 2.59
N PRO A 317 -19.69 -9.03 2.13
CA PRO A 317 -19.10 -10.19 2.79
C PRO A 317 -18.80 -9.91 4.26
N TYR A 318 -18.17 -8.77 4.55
CA TYR A 318 -17.84 -8.32 5.91
C TYR A 318 -19.10 -8.11 6.77
N LEU A 319 -20.06 -7.32 6.28
CA LEU A 319 -21.30 -7.04 7.00
C LEU A 319 -22.11 -8.30 7.28
N ASN A 320 -22.08 -9.27 6.35
CA ASN A 320 -22.76 -10.55 6.53
C ASN A 320 -22.05 -11.46 7.54
N SER A 321 -20.72 -11.48 7.57
CA SER A 321 -19.93 -12.21 8.59
C SER A 321 -20.24 -11.68 10.00
N LEU A 322 -20.19 -10.36 10.20
CA LEU A 322 -20.56 -9.72 11.47
C LEU A 322 -21.97 -10.08 11.95
N ARG A 323 -22.93 -10.19 11.03
CA ARG A 323 -24.31 -10.57 11.35
C ARG A 323 -24.41 -12.00 11.89
N LYS A 324 -23.60 -12.92 11.35
CA LYS A 324 -23.55 -14.31 11.81
C LYS A 324 -22.78 -14.48 13.13
N GLY A 325 -22.00 -13.47 13.51
CA GLY A 325 -21.13 -13.51 14.69
C GLY A 325 -19.86 -14.33 14.45
N GLU A 326 -19.41 -14.39 13.20
CA GLU A 326 -18.16 -14.99 12.75
C GLU A 326 -16.98 -14.03 12.93
#